data_AF-A0A8B7N550-F1
#
_entry.id   AF-A0A8B7N550-F1
#
_cell.length_a   1.000
_cell.length_b   1.000
_cell.length_c   1.000
_cell.angle_alpha   90.00
_cell.angle_beta   90.00
_cell.angle_gamma   90.00
#
_symmetry.space_group_name_H-M   'P 1'
#
loop_
_entity.id
_entity.type
_entity.pdbx_description
1 polymer ?
#
loop_
_entity_poly.entity_id
_entity_poly.type
_entity_poly.pdbx_seq_one_letter_code
_entity_poly.pdbx_strand_id
1 'polypeptide(L)'
;MTRALMLLIVAAAASSAAGSSPCNEALWSAYNKLAGLETCILQHKLDVDKYVSNVQCYKLPQDAATCDPLIYNYYKCAWKSNGVLKPDNTVDDVAFQKILLQNKCSKDTNFAKAYPTCKSSTMKYLNAMQFILCLDKAVP
;
A
#
# COMPACT_ATOMS: atom_id res chain seq x y z
N MET A 1 8.64 -49.80 -27.12
CA MET A 1 8.33 -48.36 -26.96
C MET A 1 8.66 -47.96 -25.54
N THR A 2 9.82 -47.36 -25.32
CA THR A 2 10.34 -47.05 -23.98
C THR A 2 9.94 -45.62 -23.63
N ARG A 3 8.89 -45.48 -22.82
CA ARG A 3 8.52 -44.22 -22.16
C ARG A 3 9.48 -44.01 -20.99
N ALA A 4 10.41 -43.07 -21.11
CA ALA A 4 11.25 -42.64 -19.99
C ALA A 4 11.04 -41.14 -19.73
N LEU A 5 10.62 -40.90 -18.48
CA LEU A 5 10.42 -39.65 -17.74
C LEU A 5 11.15 -38.40 -18.26
N MET A 6 10.37 -37.35 -18.51
CA MET A 6 10.86 -35.97 -18.44
C MET A 6 11.01 -35.59 -16.96
N LEU A 7 12.23 -35.29 -16.52
CA LEU A 7 12.48 -34.59 -15.26
C LEU A 7 13.09 -33.22 -15.59
N LEU A 8 12.26 -32.18 -15.51
CA LEU A 8 12.72 -30.78 -15.48
C LEU A 8 12.19 -30.15 -14.20
N ILE A 9 12.94 -30.34 -13.11
CA ILE A 9 12.74 -29.56 -11.89
C ILE A 9 13.66 -28.35 -12.01
N VAL A 10 13.11 -27.25 -12.53
CA VAL A 10 13.77 -25.94 -12.44
C VAL A 10 13.46 -25.38 -11.07
N ALA A 11 14.29 -25.70 -10.09
CA ALA A 11 14.29 -25.00 -8.81
C ALA A 11 15.19 -23.77 -8.94
N ALA A 12 14.60 -22.64 -9.34
CA ALA A 12 15.24 -21.34 -9.15
C ALA A 12 15.13 -20.96 -7.67
N ALA A 13 16.13 -21.35 -6.88
CA ALA A 13 16.34 -20.77 -5.57
C ALA A 13 16.79 -19.31 -5.78
N ALA A 14 15.85 -18.37 -5.65
CA ALA A 14 16.19 -16.95 -5.60
C ALA A 14 16.96 -16.71 -4.29
N SER A 15 18.26 -16.45 -4.43
CA SER A 15 19.15 -16.04 -3.36
C SER A 15 18.56 -14.82 -2.66
N SER A 16 18.08 -14.98 -1.43
CA SER A 16 17.66 -13.88 -0.58
C SER A 16 18.91 -13.12 -0.12
N ALA A 17 19.29 -12.09 -0.87
CA ALA A 17 20.16 -11.04 -0.36
C ALA A 17 19.47 -10.39 0.84
N ALA A 18 20.21 -10.12 1.91
CA ALA A 18 19.73 -9.49 3.14
C ALA A 18 19.43 -7.98 2.94
N GLY A 19 18.57 -7.67 1.97
CA GLY A 19 18.00 -6.35 1.71
C GLY A 19 16.47 -6.42 1.75
N SER A 20 15.83 -5.27 1.92
CA SER A 20 14.37 -5.10 1.81
C SER A 20 13.84 -5.87 0.60
N SER A 21 12.78 -6.67 0.77
CA SER A 21 12.22 -7.41 -0.35
C SER A 21 11.72 -6.46 -1.46
N PRO A 22 11.66 -6.90 -2.73
CA PRO A 22 11.10 -6.10 -3.81
C PRO A 22 9.66 -5.65 -3.55
N CYS A 23 8.91 -6.40 -2.75
CA CYS A 23 7.57 -6.01 -2.32
C CYS A 23 7.63 -4.88 -1.28
N ASN A 24 8.50 -4.98 -0.27
CA ASN A 24 8.67 -3.93 0.73
C ASN A 24 9.09 -2.59 0.09
N GLU A 25 10.04 -2.62 -0.84
CA GLU A 25 10.43 -1.41 -1.60
C GLU A 25 9.26 -0.83 -2.41
N ALA A 26 8.44 -1.70 -3.01
CA ALA A 26 7.27 -1.28 -3.77
C ALA A 26 6.19 -0.63 -2.89
N LEU A 27 6.01 -1.12 -1.66
CA LEU A 27 5.09 -0.54 -0.68
C LEU A 27 5.49 0.91 -0.34
N TRP A 28 6.76 1.14 -0.01
CA TRP A 28 7.25 2.48 0.31
C TRP A 28 7.29 3.41 -0.91
N SER A 29 7.59 2.87 -2.10
CA SER A 29 7.45 3.61 -3.35
C SER A 29 6.01 4.04 -3.61
N ALA A 30 5.04 3.14 -3.39
CA ALA A 30 3.62 3.45 -3.50
C ALA A 30 3.18 4.51 -2.49
N TYR A 31 3.65 4.43 -1.24
CA TYR A 31 3.42 5.46 -0.23
C TYR A 31 3.91 6.82 -0.70
N ASN A 32 5.16 6.93 -1.17
CA ASN A 32 5.72 8.20 -1.63
C ASN A 32 4.94 8.79 -2.81
N LYS A 33 4.46 7.97 -3.75
CA LYS A 33 3.59 8.42 -4.85
C LYS A 33 2.26 8.97 -4.35
N LEU A 34 1.68 8.40 -3.29
CA LEU A 34 0.42 8.85 -2.71
C LEU A 34 0.63 10.09 -1.81
N ALA A 35 1.69 10.09 -1.01
CA ALA A 35 2.03 11.14 -0.06
C ALA A 35 2.52 12.43 -0.75
N GLY A 36 3.20 12.30 -1.90
CA GLY A 36 3.88 13.39 -2.58
C GLY A 36 3.03 14.20 -3.57
N LEU A 37 1.72 13.98 -3.65
CA LEU A 37 0.87 14.70 -4.62
C LEU A 37 0.60 16.15 -4.18
N GLU A 38 1.49 17.05 -4.58
CA GLU A 38 1.43 18.49 -4.31
C GLU A 38 0.07 19.09 -4.66
N THR A 39 -0.51 18.72 -5.81
CA THR A 39 -1.84 19.19 -6.22
C THR A 39 -2.93 18.82 -5.21
N CYS A 40 -2.91 17.60 -4.68
CA CYS A 40 -3.85 17.15 -3.64
C CYS A 40 -3.57 17.82 -2.29
N ILE A 41 -2.29 18.05 -1.95
CA ILE A 41 -1.91 18.79 -0.73
C ILE A 41 -2.46 20.21 -0.80
N LEU A 42 -2.25 20.92 -1.92
CA LEU A 42 -2.72 22.28 -2.10
C LEU A 42 -4.25 22.37 -2.09
N GLN A 43 -4.93 21.43 -2.77
CA GLN A 43 -6.39 21.38 -2.80
C GLN A 43 -7.01 21.13 -1.41
N HIS A 44 -6.34 20.33 -0.58
CA HIS A 44 -6.82 19.94 0.75
C HIS A 44 -5.95 20.52 1.87
N LYS A 45 -5.35 21.69 1.63
CA LYS A 45 -4.33 22.27 2.53
C LYS A 45 -4.82 22.45 3.97
N LEU A 46 -6.02 22.97 4.17
CA LEU A 46 -6.57 23.18 5.52
C LEU A 46 -6.76 21.87 6.30
N ASP A 47 -7.16 20.81 5.60
CA ASP A 47 -7.37 19.48 6.17
C ASP A 47 -6.02 18.85 6.55
N VAL A 48 -5.02 18.96 5.66
CA VAL A 48 -3.64 18.55 5.92
C VAL A 48 -3.01 19.35 7.08
N ASP A 49 -3.17 20.68 7.10
CA ASP A 49 -2.64 21.54 8.17
C ASP A 49 -3.26 21.20 9.53
N LYS A 50 -4.55 20.85 9.59
CA LYS A 50 -5.22 20.37 10.81
C LYS A 50 -4.67 19.02 11.26
N TYR A 51 -4.49 18.08 10.34
CA TYR A 51 -3.86 16.80 10.66
C TYR A 51 -2.44 17.02 11.22
N VAL A 52 -1.67 17.88 10.57
CA VAL A 52 -0.26 18.16 10.91
C VAL A 52 -0.09 18.95 12.21
N SER A 53 -1.09 19.73 12.61
CA SER A 53 -1.08 20.46 13.88
C SER A 53 -1.66 19.64 15.04
N ASN A 54 -2.30 18.50 14.77
CA ASN A 54 -2.91 17.68 15.81
C ASN A 54 -1.92 16.64 16.36
N VAL A 55 -1.44 16.86 17.59
CA VAL A 55 -0.51 15.96 18.28
C VAL A 55 -0.99 14.51 18.39
N GLN A 56 -2.30 14.25 18.42
CA GLN A 56 -2.84 12.88 18.48
C GLN A 56 -2.58 12.11 17.17
N CYS A 57 -2.35 12.82 16.07
CA CYS A 57 -2.04 12.23 14.76
C CYS A 57 -0.57 11.84 14.59
N TYR A 58 0.27 12.21 15.56
CA TYR A 58 1.70 11.86 15.60
C TYR A 58 2.04 10.81 16.65
N LYS A 59 1.12 10.52 17.58
CA LYS A 59 1.34 9.45 18.57
C LYS A 59 1.19 8.09 17.92
N LEU A 60 1.98 7.13 18.39
CA LEU A 60 1.85 5.72 18.01
C LEU A 60 1.38 4.91 19.22
N PRO A 61 0.30 4.11 19.10
CA PRO A 61 -0.60 4.04 17.95
C PRO A 61 -1.37 5.36 17.75
N GLN A 62 -1.63 5.69 16.49
CA GLN A 62 -2.39 6.88 16.12
C GLN A 62 -3.84 6.75 16.58
N ASP A 63 -4.44 7.85 17.04
CA ASP A 63 -5.90 7.93 17.18
C ASP A 63 -6.55 8.01 15.80
N ALA A 64 -6.79 6.84 15.20
CA ALA A 64 -7.39 6.72 13.88
C ALA A 64 -8.77 7.41 13.80
N ALA A 65 -9.56 7.37 14.87
CA ALA A 65 -10.91 7.96 14.89
C ALA A 65 -10.85 9.49 14.74
N THR A 66 -9.87 10.13 15.36
CA THR A 66 -9.63 11.57 15.25
C THR A 66 -8.93 11.94 13.94
N CYS A 67 -7.94 11.14 13.53
CA CYS A 67 -7.00 11.55 12.50
C CYS A 67 -7.39 11.16 11.08
N ASP A 68 -7.95 9.97 10.87
CA ASP A 68 -8.30 9.48 9.55
C ASP A 68 -9.30 10.40 8.80
N PRO A 69 -10.33 10.96 9.46
CA PRO A 69 -11.24 11.90 8.79
C PRO A 69 -10.54 13.17 8.28
N LEU A 70 -9.50 13.64 8.97
CA LEU A 70 -8.77 14.87 8.62
C LEU A 70 -7.98 14.73 7.33
N ILE A 71 -7.51 13.53 6.99
CA ILE A 71 -6.68 13.27 5.80
C ILE A 71 -7.47 12.55 4.69
N TYR A 72 -8.73 12.22 4.93
CA TYR A 72 -9.54 11.43 4.00
C TYR A 72 -9.61 12.05 2.61
N ASN A 73 -9.96 13.35 2.52
CA ASN A 73 -10.12 14.02 1.23
C ASN A 73 -8.80 14.11 0.46
N TYR A 74 -7.70 14.40 1.19
CA TYR A 74 -6.36 14.42 0.64
C TYR A 74 -5.97 13.05 0.05
N TYR A 75 -6.10 11.96 0.83
CA TYR A 75 -5.76 10.64 0.33
C TYR A 75 -6.70 10.21 -0.80
N LYS A 76 -8.00 10.47 -0.68
CA LYS A 76 -8.96 10.21 -1.76
C LYS A 76 -8.54 10.86 -3.06
N CYS A 77 -8.12 12.13 -3.03
CA CYS A 77 -7.54 12.82 -4.18
C CYS A 77 -6.29 12.08 -4.69
N ALA A 78 -5.37 11.71 -3.81
CA ALA A 78 -4.13 11.04 -4.20
C ALA A 78 -4.36 9.67 -4.87
N TRP A 79 -5.22 8.84 -4.27
CA TRP A 79 -5.60 7.55 -4.84
C TRP A 79 -6.30 7.72 -6.20
N LYS A 80 -7.21 8.70 -6.31
CA LYS A 80 -7.91 8.99 -7.58
C LYS A 80 -6.95 9.46 -8.66
N SER A 81 -6.02 10.37 -8.34
CA SER A 81 -5.02 10.90 -9.27
C SER A 81 -4.05 9.84 -9.79
N ASN A 82 -3.81 8.78 -9.02
CA ASN A 82 -3.03 7.62 -9.46
C ASN A 82 -3.86 6.57 -10.22
N GLY A 83 -5.17 6.78 -10.43
CA GLY A 83 -6.02 5.86 -11.18
C GLY A 83 -6.26 4.52 -10.46
N VAL A 84 -6.17 4.50 -9.13
CA VAL A 84 -6.29 3.28 -8.31
C VAL A 84 -7.56 3.23 -7.47
N LEU A 85 -8.52 4.13 -7.73
CA LEU A 85 -9.88 4.05 -7.19
C LEU A 85 -10.88 3.63 -8.27
N LYS A 86 -11.85 2.84 -7.84
CA LYS A 86 -13.08 2.54 -8.60
C LYS A 86 -14.04 3.75 -8.57
N PRO A 87 -15.09 3.76 -9.41
CA PRO A 87 -16.08 4.84 -9.43
C PRO A 87 -16.79 5.09 -8.08
N ASP A 88 -16.91 4.07 -7.23
CA ASP A 88 -17.48 4.16 -5.88
C ASP A 88 -16.49 4.70 -4.83
N ASN A 89 -15.28 5.11 -5.25
CA ASN A 89 -14.17 5.53 -4.40
C ASN A 89 -13.57 4.44 -3.49
N THR A 90 -13.82 3.16 -3.79
CA THR A 90 -13.07 2.06 -3.17
C THR A 90 -11.80 1.77 -3.94
N VAL A 91 -10.79 1.17 -3.28
CA VAL A 91 -9.54 0.78 -3.93
C VAL A 91 -9.80 -0.27 -5.01
N ASP A 92 -9.27 -0.03 -6.21
CA ASP A 92 -9.14 -1.05 -7.24
C ASP A 92 -7.87 -1.87 -6.96
N ASP A 93 -8.06 -3.08 -6.43
CA ASP A 93 -6.95 -3.97 -6.04
C ASP A 93 -6.04 -4.34 -7.21
N VAL A 94 -6.62 -4.51 -8.40
CA VAL A 94 -5.87 -4.87 -9.60
C VAL A 94 -5.05 -3.67 -10.07
N ALA A 95 -5.66 -2.48 -10.09
CA ALA A 95 -4.95 -1.26 -10.42
C ALA A 95 -3.88 -0.91 -9.37
N PHE A 96 -4.14 -1.10 -8.08
CA PHE A 96 -3.17 -0.90 -7.01
C PHE A 96 -1.92 -1.77 -7.20
N GLN A 97 -2.12 -3.08 -7.39
CA GLN A 97 -1.05 -4.03 -7.68
C GLN A 97 -0.27 -3.63 -8.94
N LYS A 98 -0.97 -3.31 -10.02
CA LYS A 98 -0.35 -3.05 -11.32
C LYS A 98 0.36 -1.69 -11.41
N ILE A 99 -0.29 -0.62 -10.94
CA ILE A 99 0.15 0.77 -11.13
C ILE A 99 1.10 1.18 -10.01
N LEU A 100 0.68 0.99 -8.75
CA LEU A 100 1.46 1.46 -7.61
C LEU A 100 2.55 0.46 -7.21
N LEU A 101 2.22 -0.84 -7.13
CA LEU A 101 3.19 -1.87 -6.75
C LEU A 101 3.96 -2.48 -7.91
N GLN A 102 3.59 -2.17 -9.17
CA GLN A 102 4.23 -2.72 -10.37
C GLN A 102 4.30 -4.26 -10.38
N ASN A 103 3.31 -4.92 -9.75
CA ASN A 103 3.24 -6.37 -9.52
C ASN A 103 4.43 -6.97 -8.75
N LYS A 104 5.23 -6.15 -8.07
CA LYS A 104 6.39 -6.62 -7.28
C LYS A 104 5.99 -7.44 -6.06
N CYS A 105 4.75 -7.31 -5.59
CA CYS A 105 4.19 -8.07 -4.47
C CYS A 105 3.40 -9.32 -4.88
N SER A 106 3.20 -9.59 -6.18
CA SER A 106 2.25 -10.63 -6.62
C SER A 106 2.67 -12.06 -6.29
N LYS A 107 3.94 -12.29 -5.95
CA LYS A 107 4.47 -13.60 -5.52
C LYS A 107 4.79 -13.66 -4.03
N ASP A 108 4.60 -12.55 -3.31
CA ASP A 108 4.89 -12.48 -1.87
C ASP A 108 3.73 -13.07 -1.07
N THR A 109 3.98 -14.21 -0.44
CA THR A 109 2.96 -14.94 0.31
C THR A 109 2.56 -14.22 1.61
N ASN A 110 3.47 -13.46 2.22
CA ASN A 110 3.16 -12.69 3.42
C ASN A 110 2.30 -11.49 3.09
N PHE A 111 2.61 -10.79 1.99
CA PHE A 111 1.75 -9.74 1.44
C PHE A 111 0.34 -10.28 1.18
N ALA A 112 0.23 -11.39 0.43
CA ALA A 112 -1.06 -11.97 0.07
C ALA A 112 -1.91 -12.33 1.31
N LYS A 113 -1.26 -12.83 2.37
CA LYS A 113 -1.90 -13.16 3.64
C LYS A 113 -2.33 -11.91 4.43
N ALA A 114 -1.52 -10.86 4.44
CA ALA A 114 -1.78 -9.65 5.22
C ALA A 114 -2.78 -8.69 4.54
N TYR A 115 -2.79 -8.67 3.20
CA TYR A 115 -3.52 -7.67 2.41
C TYR A 115 -5.01 -7.53 2.77
N PRO A 116 -5.81 -8.61 2.87
CA PRO A 116 -7.23 -8.47 3.19
C PRO A 116 -7.47 -7.81 4.55
N THR A 117 -6.71 -8.24 5.57
CA THR A 117 -6.79 -7.70 6.93
C THR A 117 -6.40 -6.23 6.95
N CYS A 118 -5.23 -5.90 6.40
CA CYS A 118 -4.77 -4.52 6.34
C CYS A 118 -5.77 -3.62 5.62
N LYS A 119 -6.24 -4.02 4.44
CA LYS A 119 -7.23 -3.27 3.66
C LYS A 119 -8.50 -3.02 4.47
N SER A 120 -9.05 -4.06 5.10
CA SER A 120 -10.28 -3.94 5.90
C SER A 120 -10.14 -2.99 7.08
N SER A 121 -8.96 -2.95 7.71
CA SER A 121 -8.70 -2.14 8.91
C SER A 121 -8.38 -0.68 8.60
N THR A 122 -7.74 -0.37 7.47
CA THR A 122 -7.17 0.97 7.21
C THR A 122 -7.84 1.72 6.06
N MET A 123 -8.51 1.02 5.13
CA MET A 123 -8.99 1.65 3.89
C MET A 123 -10.39 2.25 3.99
N LYS A 124 -11.04 2.22 5.16
CA LYS A 124 -12.31 2.94 5.41
C LYS A 124 -12.18 4.44 5.10
N TYR A 125 -11.03 5.03 5.44
CA TYR A 125 -10.70 6.43 5.16
C TYR A 125 -9.55 6.57 4.17
N LEU A 126 -9.28 5.51 3.38
CA LEU A 126 -8.19 5.50 2.39
C LEU A 126 -6.82 5.93 2.96
N ASN A 127 -6.57 5.76 4.26
CA ASN A 127 -5.35 6.21 4.90
C ASN A 127 -4.16 5.36 4.40
N ALA A 128 -3.43 5.90 3.42
CA ALA A 128 -2.37 5.16 2.76
C ALA A 128 -1.21 4.86 3.72
N MET A 129 -0.89 5.78 4.64
CA MET A 129 0.18 5.57 5.62
C MET A 129 -0.11 4.35 6.50
N GLN A 130 -1.30 4.29 7.11
CA GLN A 130 -1.66 3.14 7.94
C GLN A 130 -1.72 1.85 7.14
N PHE A 131 -2.24 1.90 5.91
CA PHE A 131 -2.31 0.74 5.04
C PHE A 131 -0.93 0.17 4.72
N ILE A 132 0.01 1.03 4.32
CA ILE A 132 1.38 0.65 4.01
C ILE A 132 2.11 0.15 5.26
N LEU A 133 1.98 0.82 6.40
CA LEU A 133 2.57 0.36 7.67
C LEU A 133 2.02 -1.01 8.12
N CYS A 134 0.75 -1.31 7.85
CA CYS A 134 0.19 -2.62 8.14
C CYS A 134 0.81 -3.72 7.26
N LEU A 135 1.00 -3.45 5.97
CA LEU A 135 1.61 -4.37 5.02
C LEU A 135 3.11 -4.56 5.27
N ASP A 136 3.83 -3.47 5.58
CA ASP A 136 5.25 -3.45 5.89
C ASP A 136 5.60 -4.38 7.06
N LYS A 137 4.76 -4.43 8.11
CA LYS A 137 4.93 -5.36 9.23
C LYS A 137 4.88 -6.84 8.83
N ALA A 138 4.26 -7.17 7.70
CA ALA A 138 4.15 -8.53 7.22
C ALA A 138 5.20 -8.88 6.17
N VAL A 139 5.72 -7.89 5.44
CA VAL A 139 6.59 -8.10 4.29
C VAL A 139 8.06 -7.85 4.68
N PRO A 140 8.94 -8.87 4.57
CA PRO A 140 10.34 -8.78 4.99
C PRO A 140 11.22 -7.88 4.11
#